data_AF-A0A7J4IHC7-F1
#
_entry.id   AF-A0A7J4IHC7-F1
#
_cell.length_a   1.000
_cell.length_b   1.000
_cell.length_c   1.000
_cell.angle_alpha   90.00
_cell.angle_beta   90.00
_cell.angle_gamma   90.00
#
_symmetry.space_group_name_H-M   'P 1'
#
loop_
_entity.id
_entity.type
_entity.pdbx_description
1 polymer ?
#
loop_
_entity_poly.entity_id
_entity_poly.type
_entity_poly.pdbx_seq_one_letter_code
_entity_poly.pdbx_strand_id
1 'polypeptide(L)'
;MTSTDRREDVLVLAHNYVRREVQDYADVVGDSLELARAAVASEKPYLVVAGVDFMAETAAILNPDKTVVHPEPLSQCAMAARLTVAEIERARARYPGVPVVTYVNSSAAVKAVSDICCTSANAVRVVESLDAPRVIFAPDRNLAAYVAARTGIEVIPVPALGCCPTHQSLSSSDLEDLICIHPKAEVMVHPE
;
A
#
# COMPACT_ATOMS: atom_id res chain seq x y z
N MET A 1 25.70 14.10 -32.14
CA MET A 1 24.65 13.36 -31.39
C MET A 1 25.18 13.16 -29.99
N THR A 2 24.96 14.17 -29.14
CA THR A 2 25.46 14.23 -27.76
C THR A 2 24.72 13.18 -26.94
N SER A 3 25.45 12.29 -26.30
CA SER A 3 24.92 11.41 -25.26
C SER A 3 24.54 12.26 -24.05
N THR A 4 23.32 12.76 -24.02
CA THR A 4 22.75 13.34 -22.80
C THR A 4 22.60 12.20 -21.81
N ASP A 5 23.26 12.30 -20.67
CA ASP A 5 23.10 11.37 -19.57
C ASP A 5 21.64 11.44 -19.12
N ARG A 6 20.85 10.42 -19.45
CA ARG A 6 19.39 10.39 -19.19
C ARG A 6 19.05 10.39 -17.69
N ARG A 7 20.05 10.38 -16.80
CA ARG A 7 19.85 10.30 -15.35
C ARG A 7 19.13 11.53 -14.78
N GLU A 8 19.35 12.72 -15.34
CA GLU A 8 18.70 13.95 -14.85
C GLU A 8 17.18 13.94 -15.10
N ASP A 9 16.73 13.28 -16.17
CA ASP A 9 15.32 13.13 -16.55
C ASP A 9 14.59 11.99 -15.80
N VAL A 10 15.31 11.24 -14.94
CA VAL A 10 14.77 10.06 -14.25
C VAL A 10 14.65 10.32 -12.75
N LEU A 11 13.48 10.02 -12.18
CA LEU A 11 13.27 9.90 -10.73
C LEU A 11 13.26 8.42 -10.34
N VAL A 12 14.16 8.01 -9.45
CA VAL A 12 14.22 6.66 -8.89
C VAL A 12 13.55 6.66 -7.50
N LEU A 13 12.41 5.97 -7.40
CA LEU A 13 11.61 5.81 -6.20
C LEU A 13 11.83 4.40 -5.63
N ALA A 14 12.28 4.27 -4.39
CA ALA A 14 12.53 2.98 -3.76
C ALA A 14 11.68 2.78 -2.49
N HIS A 15 10.99 1.65 -2.40
CA HIS A 15 10.26 1.30 -1.19
C HIS A 15 11.20 0.89 -0.06
N ASN A 16 10.83 1.16 1.20
CA ASN A 16 11.63 0.81 2.38
C ASN A 16 12.07 -0.67 2.47
N TYR A 17 11.37 -1.58 1.78
CA TYR A 17 11.67 -3.02 1.79
C TYR A 17 12.57 -3.50 0.64
N VAL A 18 12.99 -2.62 -0.27
CA VAL A 18 13.98 -3.02 -1.28
C VAL A 18 15.35 -3.22 -0.63
N ARG A 19 16.23 -3.95 -1.32
CA ARG A 19 17.59 -4.19 -0.84
C ARG A 19 18.34 -2.89 -0.64
N ARG A 20 19.27 -2.89 0.33
CA ARG A 20 20.01 -1.69 0.72
C ARG A 20 20.74 -1.05 -0.45
N GLU A 21 21.37 -1.86 -1.30
CA GLU A 21 22.07 -1.38 -2.49
C GLU A 21 21.15 -0.66 -3.47
N VAL A 22 19.85 -1.01 -3.52
CA VAL A 22 18.88 -0.28 -4.37
C VAL A 22 18.48 1.05 -3.72
N GLN A 23 18.32 1.07 -2.39
CA GLN A 23 18.02 2.30 -1.65
C GLN A 23 19.14 3.34 -1.80
N ASP A 24 20.40 2.90 -1.77
CA ASP A 24 21.56 3.80 -1.88
C ASP A 24 21.66 4.51 -3.25
N TYR A 25 21.00 3.99 -4.30
CA TYR A 25 20.92 4.61 -5.63
C TYR A 25 19.60 5.36 -5.90
N ALA A 26 18.64 5.31 -4.99
CA ALA A 26 17.34 5.93 -5.16
C ALA A 26 17.39 7.45 -4.90
N ASP A 27 16.56 8.21 -5.61
CA ASP A 27 16.38 9.65 -5.35
C ASP A 27 15.48 9.86 -4.12
N VAL A 28 14.51 8.97 -3.90
CA VAL A 28 13.61 8.97 -2.76
C VAL A 28 13.44 7.54 -2.23
N VAL A 29 13.59 7.38 -0.93
CA VAL A 29 13.28 6.14 -0.20
C VAL A 29 12.14 6.44 0.76
N GLY A 30 11.10 5.61 0.76
CA GLY A 30 9.94 5.85 1.62
C GLY A 30 8.87 4.77 1.58
N ASP A 31 7.78 5.03 2.31
CA ASP A 31 6.58 4.20 2.30
C ASP A 31 5.72 4.46 1.04
N SER A 32 4.63 3.70 0.89
CA SER A 32 3.73 3.84 -0.28
C SER A 32 3.15 5.25 -0.47
N LEU A 33 2.86 5.97 0.62
CA LEU A 33 2.29 7.31 0.57
C LEU A 33 3.34 8.35 0.16
N GLU A 34 4.53 8.24 0.73
CA GLU A 34 5.68 9.10 0.44
C GLU A 34 6.10 8.98 -1.02
N LEU A 35 6.22 7.74 -1.53
CA LEU A 35 6.56 7.51 -2.94
C LEU A 35 5.50 8.06 -3.90
N ALA A 36 4.21 7.88 -3.59
CA ALA A 36 3.13 8.42 -4.41
C ALA A 36 3.17 9.96 -4.46
N ARG A 37 3.43 10.62 -3.32
CA ARG A 37 3.57 12.09 -3.24
C ARG A 37 4.80 12.58 -4.00
N ALA A 38 5.93 11.89 -3.86
CA ALA A 38 7.16 12.23 -4.57
C ALA A 38 7.00 12.07 -6.10
N ALA A 39 6.31 11.02 -6.55
CA ALA A 39 6.01 10.81 -7.97
C ALA A 39 5.24 11.98 -8.57
N VAL A 40 4.19 12.44 -7.87
CA VAL A 40 3.35 13.58 -8.27
C VAL A 40 4.13 14.89 -8.25
N ALA A 41 4.93 15.13 -7.22
CA ALA A 41 5.67 16.39 -7.04
C ALA A 41 6.85 16.58 -8.00
N SER A 42 7.30 15.53 -8.68
CA SER A 42 8.43 15.58 -9.60
C SER A 42 8.03 16.09 -10.98
N GLU A 43 8.87 16.93 -11.59
CA GLU A 43 8.72 17.36 -12.99
C GLU A 43 9.39 16.40 -13.98
N LYS A 44 10.09 15.37 -13.48
CA LYS A 44 10.87 14.44 -14.32
C LYS A 44 9.93 13.55 -15.17
N PRO A 45 10.21 13.36 -16.48
CA PRO A 45 9.32 12.61 -17.37
C PRO A 45 9.39 11.08 -17.17
N TYR A 46 10.46 10.57 -16.56
CA TYR A 46 10.65 9.13 -16.33
C TYR A 46 10.64 8.82 -14.82
N LEU A 47 9.79 7.89 -14.41
CA LEU A 47 9.71 7.39 -13.04
C LEU A 47 10.14 5.92 -13.02
N VAL A 48 11.18 5.58 -12.27
CA VAL A 48 11.55 4.19 -11.99
C VAL A 48 11.06 3.85 -10.60
N VAL A 49 10.15 2.88 -10.50
CA VAL A 49 9.59 2.45 -9.20
C VAL A 49 10.22 1.12 -8.81
N ALA A 50 11.21 1.18 -7.94
CA ALA A 50 11.79 0.04 -7.26
C ALA A 50 10.88 -0.35 -6.08
N GLY A 51 9.90 -1.20 -6.39
CA GLY A 51 8.91 -1.69 -5.44
C GLY A 51 8.19 -2.90 -6.02
N VAL A 52 6.89 -2.99 -5.75
CA VAL A 52 6.00 -4.01 -6.34
C VAL A 52 5.04 -3.38 -7.34
N ASP A 53 4.45 -4.22 -8.18
CA ASP A 53 3.48 -3.91 -9.23
C ASP A 53 2.48 -2.80 -8.88
N PHE A 54 1.70 -2.93 -7.81
CA PHE A 54 0.65 -1.97 -7.48
C PHE A 54 1.19 -0.56 -7.19
N MET A 55 2.44 -0.45 -6.72
CA MET A 55 3.08 0.85 -6.45
C MET A 55 3.42 1.54 -7.77
N ALA A 56 3.96 0.78 -8.73
CA ALA A 56 4.21 1.28 -10.07
C ALA A 56 2.91 1.66 -10.80
N GLU A 57 1.86 0.84 -10.68
CA GLU A 57 0.53 1.17 -11.19
C GLU A 57 -0.02 2.46 -10.56
N THR A 58 0.13 2.62 -9.25
CA THR A 58 -0.30 3.84 -8.53
C THR A 58 0.46 5.07 -9.03
N ALA A 59 1.78 4.96 -9.23
CA ALA A 59 2.57 6.03 -9.82
C ALA A 59 2.09 6.39 -11.24
N ALA A 60 1.76 5.39 -12.06
CA ALA A 60 1.24 5.60 -13.42
C ALA A 60 -0.14 6.25 -13.43
N ILE A 61 -1.06 5.81 -12.56
CA ILE A 61 -2.41 6.39 -12.40
C ILE A 61 -2.31 7.88 -12.05
N LEU A 62 -1.40 8.22 -11.13
CA LEU A 62 -1.23 9.60 -10.65
C LEU A 62 -0.44 10.48 -11.62
N ASN A 63 0.24 9.90 -12.62
CA ASN A 63 1.12 10.60 -13.55
C ASN A 63 0.91 10.09 -14.99
N PRO A 64 -0.28 10.31 -15.58
CA PRO A 64 -0.65 9.70 -16.87
C PRO A 64 0.25 10.12 -18.04
N ASP A 65 0.88 11.28 -17.96
CA ASP A 65 1.76 11.83 -19.00
C ASP A 65 3.24 11.44 -18.82
N LYS A 66 3.59 10.74 -17.73
CA LYS A 66 4.96 10.29 -17.43
C LYS A 66 5.15 8.83 -17.83
N THR A 67 6.38 8.47 -18.20
CA THR A 67 6.74 7.07 -18.41
C THR A 67 7.13 6.43 -17.09
N VAL A 68 6.35 5.46 -16.64
CA VAL A 68 6.63 4.69 -15.41
C VAL A 68 7.23 3.33 -15.75
N VAL A 69 8.38 3.02 -15.14
CA VAL A 69 9.13 1.78 -15.33
C VAL A 69 9.12 0.98 -14.04
N HIS A 70 8.60 -0.24 -14.11
CA HIS A 70 8.72 -1.26 -13.07
C HIS A 70 9.86 -2.23 -13.45
N PRO A 71 11.02 -2.19 -12.76
CA PRO A 71 12.22 -2.92 -13.22
C PRO A 71 12.09 -4.45 -13.25
N GLU A 72 11.26 -5.01 -12.37
CA GLU A 72 11.07 -6.45 -12.22
C GLU A 72 9.57 -6.77 -12.26
N PRO A 73 9.00 -7.13 -13.42
CA PRO A 73 7.56 -7.40 -13.58
C PRO A 73 7.01 -8.49 -12.65
N LEU A 74 7.85 -9.39 -12.14
CA LEU A 74 7.45 -10.44 -11.20
C LEU A 74 7.45 -9.99 -9.73
N SER A 75 7.90 -8.76 -9.43
CA SER A 75 7.83 -8.17 -8.10
C SER A 75 6.39 -7.78 -7.79
N GLN A 76 5.65 -8.67 -7.13
CA GLN A 76 4.22 -8.53 -6.87
C GLN A 76 3.88 -8.63 -5.39
N CYS A 77 2.78 -8.00 -4.99
CA CYS A 77 2.24 -8.16 -3.65
C CYS A 77 1.26 -9.33 -3.57
N ALA A 78 1.62 -10.39 -2.83
CA ALA A 78 0.76 -11.56 -2.65
C ALA A 78 -0.60 -11.24 -2.03
N MET A 79 -0.68 -10.21 -1.17
CA MET A 79 -1.93 -9.76 -0.57
C MET A 79 -2.81 -9.02 -1.59
N ALA A 80 -2.22 -8.11 -2.36
CA ALA A 80 -2.93 -7.36 -3.41
C ALA A 80 -3.48 -8.30 -4.50
N ALA A 81 -2.69 -9.30 -4.90
CA ALA A 81 -3.06 -10.28 -5.92
C ALA A 81 -4.26 -11.16 -5.53
N ARG A 82 -4.56 -11.29 -4.24
CA ARG A 82 -5.73 -12.06 -3.76
C ARG A 82 -7.05 -11.33 -3.93
N LEU A 83 -7.04 -10.01 -4.02
CA LEU A 83 -8.26 -9.21 -4.12
C LEU A 83 -8.65 -8.98 -5.58
N THR A 84 -9.88 -9.32 -5.90
CA THR A 84 -10.44 -9.21 -7.25
C THR A 84 -11.58 -8.19 -7.31
N VAL A 85 -11.82 -7.64 -8.50
CA VAL A 85 -12.98 -6.76 -8.78
C VAL A 85 -14.29 -7.47 -8.39
N ALA A 86 -14.41 -8.75 -8.74
CA ALA A 86 -15.59 -9.56 -8.42
C ALA A 86 -15.82 -9.73 -6.90
N GLU A 87 -14.79 -9.66 -6.06
CA GLU A 87 -14.97 -9.64 -4.60
C GLU A 87 -15.54 -8.32 -4.11
N ILE A 88 -15.07 -7.19 -4.64
CA ILE A 88 -15.63 -5.87 -4.33
C ILE A 88 -17.08 -5.76 -4.80
N GLU A 89 -17.38 -6.21 -6.02
CA GLU A 89 -18.75 -6.19 -6.56
C GLU A 89 -19.70 -7.08 -5.74
N ARG A 90 -19.26 -8.28 -5.34
CA ARG A 90 -20.04 -9.16 -4.45
C ARG A 90 -20.25 -8.51 -3.08
N ALA A 91 -19.26 -7.81 -2.55
CA ALA A 91 -19.40 -7.09 -1.29
C ALA A 91 -20.40 -5.93 -1.40
N ARG A 92 -20.35 -5.14 -2.47
CA ARG A 92 -21.32 -4.06 -2.75
C ARG A 92 -22.74 -4.61 -2.92
N ALA A 93 -22.91 -5.73 -3.61
CA ALA A 93 -24.22 -6.38 -3.76
C ALA A 93 -24.77 -6.87 -2.41
N ARG A 94 -23.89 -7.36 -1.52
CA ARG A 94 -24.27 -7.82 -0.17
C ARG A 94 -24.53 -6.67 0.81
N TYR A 95 -23.84 -5.54 0.64
CA TYR A 95 -23.95 -4.37 1.50
C TYR A 95 -24.20 -3.09 0.66
N PRO A 96 -25.40 -2.94 0.08
CA PRO A 96 -25.73 -1.78 -0.75
C PRO A 96 -25.59 -0.47 0.03
N GLY A 97 -24.94 0.53 -0.58
CA GLY A 97 -24.72 1.86 0.01
C GLY A 97 -23.59 1.93 1.03
N VAL A 98 -22.90 0.83 1.34
CA VAL A 98 -21.70 0.85 2.19
C VAL A 98 -20.48 1.25 1.36
N PRO A 99 -19.71 2.28 1.75
CA PRO A 99 -18.55 2.72 1.00
C PRO A 99 -17.41 1.70 1.08
N VAL A 100 -16.67 1.57 -0.02
CA VAL A 100 -15.51 0.68 -0.18
C VAL A 100 -14.24 1.50 -0.04
N VAL A 101 -13.55 1.30 1.08
CA VAL A 101 -12.20 1.79 1.34
C VAL A 101 -11.22 0.72 0.93
N THR A 102 -10.28 1.05 0.06
CA THR A 102 -9.29 0.09 -0.44
C THR A 102 -7.87 0.55 -0.12
N TYR A 103 -7.14 -0.28 0.60
CA TYR A 103 -5.72 -0.10 0.82
C TYR A 103 -4.99 -0.12 -0.53
N VAL A 104 -4.02 0.79 -0.71
CA VAL A 104 -3.24 0.90 -1.96
C VAL A 104 -2.59 -0.40 -2.41
N ASN A 105 -2.39 -1.36 -1.50
CA ASN A 105 -1.96 -2.74 -1.75
C ASN A 105 -3.10 -3.54 -2.44
N SER A 106 -3.47 -3.11 -3.64
CA SER A 106 -4.56 -3.62 -4.49
C SER A 106 -4.24 -3.29 -5.95
N SER A 107 -4.80 -4.02 -6.92
CA SER A 107 -4.56 -3.71 -8.34
C SER A 107 -5.26 -2.42 -8.77
N ALA A 108 -4.77 -1.80 -9.85
CA ALA A 108 -5.43 -0.67 -10.52
C ALA A 108 -6.91 -0.96 -10.84
N ALA A 109 -7.21 -2.19 -11.28
CA ALA A 109 -8.58 -2.60 -11.60
C ALA A 109 -9.50 -2.60 -10.37
N VAL A 110 -8.99 -3.03 -9.21
CA VAL A 110 -9.74 -2.93 -7.94
C VAL A 110 -9.93 -1.47 -7.56
N LYS A 111 -8.88 -0.64 -7.61
CA LYS A 111 -8.97 0.78 -7.29
C LYS A 111 -10.06 1.49 -8.11
N ALA A 112 -10.23 1.11 -9.37
CA ALA A 112 -11.25 1.69 -10.27
C ALA A 112 -12.70 1.45 -9.83
N VAL A 113 -12.96 0.43 -9.00
CA VAL A 113 -14.30 0.11 -8.47
C VAL A 113 -14.45 0.44 -6.98
N SER A 114 -13.43 1.04 -6.36
CA SER A 114 -13.43 1.49 -4.97
C SER A 114 -13.93 2.93 -4.84
N ASP A 115 -14.46 3.30 -3.68
CA ASP A 115 -14.91 4.68 -3.44
C ASP A 115 -13.76 5.59 -3.03
N ILE A 116 -12.80 5.05 -2.25
CA ILE A 116 -11.62 5.78 -1.80
C ILE A 116 -10.46 4.83 -1.51
N CYS A 117 -9.24 5.30 -1.74
CA CYS A 117 -8.03 4.57 -1.38
C CYS A 117 -7.39 5.10 -0.08
N CYS A 118 -6.70 4.24 0.66
CA CYS A 118 -5.92 4.62 1.83
C CYS A 118 -4.56 3.91 1.86
N THR A 119 -3.67 4.35 2.75
CA THR A 119 -2.42 3.68 3.15
C THR A 119 -2.50 3.34 4.64
N SER A 120 -1.61 2.49 5.15
CA SER A 120 -1.52 2.22 6.60
C SER A 120 -1.34 3.52 7.41
N ALA A 121 -0.63 4.51 6.85
CA ALA A 121 -0.40 5.82 7.48
C ALA A 121 -1.65 6.72 7.59
N ASN A 122 -2.70 6.51 6.78
CA ASN A 122 -3.88 7.39 6.78
C ASN A 122 -5.24 6.68 6.84
N ALA A 123 -5.27 5.35 6.92
CA ALA A 123 -6.51 4.55 6.89
C ALA A 123 -7.57 5.00 7.91
N VAL A 124 -7.16 5.27 9.15
CA VAL A 124 -8.07 5.77 10.21
C VAL A 124 -8.73 7.08 9.79
N ARG A 125 -7.94 8.06 9.35
CA ARG A 125 -8.44 9.37 8.93
C ARG A 125 -9.33 9.30 7.70
N VAL A 126 -9.00 8.43 6.74
CA VAL A 126 -9.81 8.21 5.53
C VAL A 126 -11.17 7.64 5.91
N VAL A 127 -11.21 6.63 6.79
CA VAL A 127 -12.46 6.00 7.23
C VAL A 127 -13.33 6.97 8.03
N GLU A 128 -12.75 7.76 8.94
CA GLU A 128 -13.47 8.81 9.68
C GLU A 128 -14.06 9.89 8.74
N SER A 129 -13.36 10.22 7.65
CA SER A 129 -13.80 11.26 6.71
C SER A 129 -15.05 10.91 5.91
N LEU A 130 -15.44 9.62 5.87
CA LEU A 130 -16.61 9.16 5.13
C LEU A 130 -17.93 9.42 5.87
N ASP A 131 -17.89 9.75 7.17
CA ASP A 131 -19.07 9.95 8.03
C ASP A 131 -20.10 8.81 7.89
N ALA A 132 -19.59 7.59 7.70
CA ALA A 132 -20.39 6.39 7.46
C ALA A 132 -20.38 5.52 8.72
N PRO A 133 -21.53 4.94 9.13
CA PRO A 133 -21.60 4.07 10.30
C PRO A 133 -20.87 2.73 10.09
N ARG A 134 -20.61 2.37 8.83
CA ARG A 134 -19.88 1.16 8.45
C ARG A 134 -19.18 1.33 7.10
N VAL A 135 -18.09 0.59 6.89
CA VAL A 135 -17.32 0.59 5.65
C VAL A 135 -16.92 -0.83 5.24
N ILE A 136 -16.80 -1.09 3.95
CA ILE A 136 -16.06 -2.24 3.42
C ILE A 136 -14.58 -1.84 3.36
N PHE A 137 -13.70 -2.70 3.86
CA PHE A 137 -12.26 -2.45 3.86
C PHE A 137 -11.49 -3.62 3.24
N ALA A 138 -10.57 -3.32 2.32
CA ALA A 138 -9.89 -4.34 1.52
C ALA A 138 -8.41 -3.99 1.28
N PRO A 139 -7.51 -4.97 1.05
CA PRO A 139 -7.70 -6.40 1.29
C PRO A 139 -7.35 -6.86 2.70
N ASP A 140 -6.65 -6.03 3.49
CA ASP A 140 -6.04 -6.49 4.73
C ASP A 140 -7.01 -6.47 5.91
N ARG A 141 -7.29 -7.65 6.46
CA ARG A 141 -8.15 -7.81 7.65
C ARG A 141 -7.49 -7.27 8.91
N ASN A 142 -6.17 -7.27 9.00
CA ASN A 142 -5.45 -6.84 10.20
C ASN A 142 -5.50 -5.31 10.29
N LEU A 143 -5.19 -4.61 9.20
CA LEU A 143 -5.42 -3.17 9.09
C LEU A 143 -6.91 -2.81 9.25
N ALA A 144 -7.83 -3.61 8.71
CA ALA A 144 -9.27 -3.40 8.93
C ALA A 144 -9.64 -3.47 10.42
N ALA A 145 -9.12 -4.46 11.15
CA ALA A 145 -9.34 -4.60 12.60
C ALA A 145 -8.71 -3.45 13.38
N TYR A 146 -7.50 -3.01 13.00
CA TYR A 146 -6.86 -1.82 13.57
C TYR A 146 -7.73 -0.57 13.36
N VAL A 147 -8.21 -0.32 12.14
CA VAL A 147 -9.09 0.81 11.83
C VAL A 147 -10.38 0.74 12.66
N ALA A 148 -11.03 -0.42 12.75
CA ALA A 148 -12.24 -0.59 13.55
C ALA A 148 -12.00 -0.24 15.03
N ALA A 149 -10.89 -0.73 15.60
CA ALA A 149 -10.53 -0.46 16.99
C ALA A 149 -10.23 1.03 17.26
N ARG A 150 -9.68 1.75 16.28
CA ARG A 150 -9.32 3.18 16.42
C ARG A 150 -10.48 4.12 16.20
N THR A 151 -11.42 3.76 15.32
CA THR A 151 -12.53 4.63 14.91
C THR A 151 -13.85 4.31 15.62
N GLY A 152 -14.02 3.08 16.09
CA GLY A 152 -15.32 2.57 16.56
C GLY A 152 -16.34 2.34 15.43
N ILE A 153 -15.96 2.56 14.17
CA ILE A 153 -16.79 2.32 12.99
C ILE A 153 -16.79 0.81 12.69
N GLU A 154 -17.92 0.29 12.23
CA GLU A 154 -18.00 -1.11 11.79
C GLU A 154 -17.23 -1.29 10.47
N VAL A 155 -16.21 -2.16 10.49
CA VAL A 155 -15.38 -2.44 9.31
C VAL A 155 -15.62 -3.87 8.83
N ILE A 156 -15.99 -4.02 7.56
CA ILE A 156 -16.25 -5.30 6.90
C ILE A 156 -15.03 -5.68 6.05
N PRO A 157 -14.18 -6.63 6.47
CA PRO A 157 -12.99 -7.01 5.71
C PRO A 157 -13.34 -7.83 4.46
N VAL A 158 -12.73 -7.47 3.33
CA VAL A 158 -12.90 -8.15 2.03
C VAL A 158 -11.54 -8.31 1.34
N PRO A 159 -11.08 -9.54 1.03
CA PRO A 159 -11.66 -10.81 1.44
C PRO A 159 -11.52 -11.05 2.95
N ALA A 160 -12.36 -11.93 3.51
CA ALA A 160 -12.39 -12.18 4.97
C ALA A 160 -11.05 -12.68 5.55
N LEU A 161 -10.22 -13.33 4.74
CA LEU A 161 -8.90 -13.85 5.12
C LEU A 161 -7.75 -13.14 4.39
N GLY A 162 -8.00 -11.94 3.85
CA GLY A 162 -6.93 -11.14 3.25
C GLY A 162 -5.96 -10.68 4.33
N CYS A 163 -4.67 -10.97 4.14
CA CYS A 163 -3.59 -10.53 5.01
C CYS A 163 -2.25 -10.61 4.29
N CYS A 164 -1.25 -9.93 4.84
CA CYS A 164 0.12 -9.99 4.37
C CYS A 164 0.83 -11.23 4.97
N PRO A 165 1.34 -12.17 4.14
CA PRO A 165 2.00 -13.38 4.66
C PRO A 165 3.28 -13.06 5.44
N THR A 166 4.00 -12.00 5.06
CA THR A 166 5.21 -11.54 5.77
C THR A 166 4.88 -11.15 7.20
N HIS A 167 3.88 -10.30 7.40
CA HIS A 167 3.47 -9.87 8.73
C HIS A 167 2.79 -11.01 9.52
N GLN A 168 2.03 -11.87 8.83
CA GLN A 168 1.38 -13.04 9.44
C GLN A 168 2.37 -14.12 9.93
N SER A 169 3.62 -14.10 9.46
CA SER A 169 4.68 -15.01 9.93
C SER A 169 5.27 -14.63 11.29
N LEU A 170 5.00 -13.42 11.79
CA LEU A 170 5.44 -12.98 13.11
C LEU A 170 4.52 -13.54 14.18
N SER A 171 5.10 -14.10 15.25
CA SER A 171 4.34 -14.64 16.38
C SER A 171 4.51 -13.79 17.64
N SER A 172 3.56 -13.89 18.57
CA SER A 172 3.69 -13.26 19.89
C SER A 172 4.88 -13.82 20.67
N SER A 173 5.20 -15.11 20.50
CA SER A 173 6.37 -15.73 21.12
C SER A 173 7.68 -15.10 20.64
N ASP A 174 7.82 -14.78 19.34
CA ASP A 174 9.02 -14.11 18.83
C ASP A 174 9.21 -12.75 19.50
N LEU A 175 8.11 -12.04 19.74
CA LEU A 175 8.12 -10.75 20.42
C LEU A 175 8.47 -10.88 21.91
N GLU A 176 7.88 -11.86 22.60
CA GLU A 176 8.16 -12.14 24.02
C GLU A 176 9.64 -12.46 24.25
N ASP A 177 10.24 -13.28 23.39
CA ASP A 177 11.66 -13.60 23.43
C ASP A 177 12.55 -12.36 23.23
N LEU A 178 12.21 -11.51 22.25
CA LEU A 178 12.95 -10.27 21.98
C LEU A 178 12.83 -9.24 23.11
N ILE A 179 11.67 -9.14 23.76
CA ILE A 179 11.49 -8.25 24.93
C ILE A 179 12.37 -8.73 26.10
N CYS A 180 12.52 -10.04 26.29
CA CYS A 180 13.40 -10.58 27.32
C CYS A 180 14.88 -10.25 27.05
N ILE A 181 15.31 -10.31 25.79
CA ILE A 181 16.69 -10.01 25.37
C ILE A 181 16.96 -8.50 25.37
N HIS A 182 15.95 -7.69 25.03
CA HIS A 182 16.05 -6.25 24.87
C HIS A 182 15.03 -5.49 25.75
N PRO A 183 15.12 -5.57 27.09
CA PRO A 183 14.07 -5.08 27.99
C PRO A 183 13.88 -3.55 28.01
N LYS A 184 14.79 -2.80 27.38
CA LYS A 184 14.71 -1.34 27.26
C LYS A 184 14.37 -0.87 25.84
N ALA A 185 14.24 -1.79 24.88
CA ALA A 185 13.89 -1.43 23.52
C ALA A 185 12.40 -1.08 23.43
N GLU A 186 12.09 -0.08 22.60
CA GLU A 186 10.71 0.17 22.20
C GLU A 186 10.30 -0.81 21.10
N VAL A 187 9.03 -1.21 21.10
CA VAL A 187 8.47 -2.14 20.11
C VAL A 187 7.63 -1.35 19.11
N MET A 188 8.02 -1.43 17.84
CA MET A 188 7.25 -0.88 16.72
C MET A 188 6.72 -2.04 15.89
N VAL A 189 5.39 -2.07 15.67
CA VAL A 189 4.73 -3.07 14.84
C VAL A 189 3.94 -2.39 13.73
N HIS A 190 3.96 -2.99 12.54
CA HIS A 190 3.10 -2.57 11.45
C HIS A 190 1.65 -3.03 11.74
N PRO A 191 0.60 -2.28 11.33
CA PRO A 191 -0.80 -2.69 11.53
C PRO A 191 -1.29 -3.82 10.59
N GLU A 192 -0.41 -4.36 9.73
CA GLU A 192 -0.66 -5.57 8.94
C GLU A 192 -0.28 -6.81 9.77
#